data_AF-A0A0L8GSQ5-F1
#
_entry.id   AF-A0A0L8GSQ5-F1
#
_cell.length_a   1.000
_cell.length_b   1.000
_cell.length_c   1.000
_cell.angle_alpha   90.00
_cell.angle_beta   90.00
_cell.angle_gamma   90.00
#
_symmetry.space_group_name_H-M   'P 1'
#
loop_
_entity.id
_entity.type
_entity.pdbx_description
1 polymer ?
#
loop_
_entity_poly.entity_id
_entity_poly.type
_entity_poly.pdbx_seq_one_letter_code
_entity_poly.pdbx_strand_id
1 'polypeptide(L)' 'MAAVEWTRGVLKVFLENVIRDAVTYTEHAKRKTVTAMDVVYALKRQGRTLYGFGG' A
#
# COMPACT_ATOMS: atom_id res chain seq x y z
N MET A 1 -0.17 15.34 -23.43
CA MET A 1 -0.76 13.97 -23.36
C MET A 1 0.19 12.94 -22.73
N ALA A 2 1.49 12.92 -23.05
CA ALA A 2 2.45 11.95 -22.48
C ALA A 2 2.63 11.94 -20.94
N ALA A 3 2.48 13.10 -20.27
CA ALA A 3 2.67 13.18 -18.82
C ALA A 3 1.66 12.35 -18.01
N VAL A 4 0.38 12.34 -18.43
CA VAL A 4 -0.67 11.60 -17.70
C VAL A 4 -0.47 10.09 -17.82
N GLU A 5 -0.06 9.60 -18.99
CA GLU A 5 0.21 8.16 -19.20
C GLU A 5 1.42 7.69 -18.39
N TRP A 6 2.50 8.47 -18.38
CA TRP A 6 3.69 8.14 -17.58
C TRP A 6 3.37 8.12 -16.08
N THR A 7 2.71 9.16 -15.58
CA THR A 7 2.31 9.24 -14.17
C THR A 7 1.34 8.12 -13.79
N ARG A 8 0.42 7.73 -14.68
CA ARG A 8 -0.47 6.58 -14.48
C ARG A 8 0.32 5.27 -14.36
N GLY A 9 1.34 5.07 -15.20
CA GLY A 9 2.21 3.90 -15.14
C GLY A 9 2.93 3.79 -13.79
N VAL A 10 3.53 4.88 -13.32
CA VAL A 10 4.20 4.95 -12.02
C VAL A 10 3.23 4.67 -10.87
N LEU A 11 2.03 5.27 -10.92
CA LEU A 11 1.01 5.07 -9.89
C LEU A 11 0.53 3.61 -9.84
N LYS A 12 0.37 2.96 -10.99
CA LYS A 12 -0.07 1.56 -11.07
C LYS A 12 0.94 0.63 -10.37
N VAL A 13 2.23 0.75 -10.69
CA VAL A 13 3.29 -0.07 -10.09
C VAL A 13 3.40 0.20 -8.58
N PHE A 14 3.26 1.46 -8.17
CA PHE A 14 3.24 1.83 -6.75
C PHE A 14 2.10 1.12 -6.00
N LEU A 15 0.87 1.21 -6.51
CA LEU A 15 -0.30 0.58 -5.89
C LEU A 15 -0.22 -0.94 -5.87
N GLU A 16 0.27 -1.58 -6.94
CA GLU A 16 0.45 -3.04 -6.99
C GLU A 16 1.39 -3.53 -5.88
N ASN A 17 2.47 -2.81 -5.62
CA ASN A 17 3.42 -3.16 -4.55
C ASN A 17 2.83 -2.96 -3.16
N VAL A 18 2.14 -1.83 -2.92
CA VAL A 18 1.51 -1.55 -1.61
C VAL A 18 0.39 -2.54 -1.32
N ILE A 19 -0.45 -2.87 -2.31
CA ILE A 19 -1.56 -3.82 -2.14
C ILE A 19 -1.04 -5.22 -1.85
N ARG A 20 0.03 -5.67 -2.54
CA ARG A 20 0.65 -6.98 -2.28
C ARG A 20 1.08 -7.12 -0.82
N ASP A 21 1.79 -6.12 -0.30
CA ASP A 21 2.24 -6.11 1.09
C ASP A 21 1.05 -6.01 2.07
N ALA A 22 0.04 -5.19 1.77
CA ALA A 22 -1.15 -5.04 2.63
C ALA A 22 -2.00 -6.31 2.69
N VAL A 23 -2.11 -7.05 1.58
CA VAL A 23 -2.78 -8.36 1.53
C VAL A 23 -2.00 -9.36 2.39
N THR A 24 -0.66 -9.38 2.33
CA THR A 24 0.15 -10.24 3.21
C THR A 24 -0.14 -9.99 4.69
N TYR A 25 -0.26 -8.73 5.12
CA TYR A 25 -0.63 -8.41 6.52
C TYR A 25 -2.06 -8.85 6.87
N THR A 26 -2.99 -8.68 5.93
CA THR A 26 -4.39 -9.08 6.11
C THR A 26 -4.53 -10.60 6.26
N GLU A 27 -3.85 -11.36 5.40
CA GLU A 27 -3.81 -12.82 5.43
C GLU A 27 -3.11 -13.33 6.69
N HIS A 28 -1.99 -12.72 7.08
CA HIS A 28 -1.28 -13.06 8.32
C HIS A 28 -2.20 -12.92 9.56
N ALA A 29 -3.06 -11.91 9.57
CA ALA A 29 -4.05 -11.70 10.61
C ALA A 29 -5.33 -12.55 10.45
N LYS A 30 -5.38 -13.47 9.48
CA LYS A 30 -6.54 -14.33 9.16
C LYS A 30 -7.83 -13.54 8.88
N ARG A 31 -7.70 -12.32 8.35
CA ARG A 31 -8.81 -11.45 7.95
C ARG A 31 -9.08 -11.59 6.45
N LYS A 32 -10.32 -11.30 6.05
CA LYS A 32 -10.73 -11.20 4.63
C LYS A 32 -10.84 -9.76 4.13
N THR A 33 -10.69 -8.80 5.04
CA THR A 33 -10.85 -7.38 4.77
C THR A 33 -9.57 -6.65 5.14
N VAL A 34 -9.02 -5.93 4.16
CA VAL A 34 -7.87 -5.04 4.34
C VAL A 34 -8.34 -3.85 5.16
N THR A 35 -7.61 -3.52 6.22
CA THR A 35 -7.84 -2.36 7.08
C THR A 35 -6.85 -1.25 6.76
N ALA A 36 -7.13 -0.03 7.23
CA ALA A 36 -6.19 1.08 7.10
C ALA A 36 -4.80 0.77 7.69
N MET A 37 -4.75 -0.01 8.79
CA MET A 37 -3.48 -0.38 9.42
C MET A 37 -2.63 -1.31 8.55
N ASP A 38 -3.25 -2.21 7.78
CA ASP A 38 -2.50 -3.08 6.85
C ASP A 38 -1.77 -2.27 5.78
N VAL A 39 -2.43 -1.21 5.30
CA VAL A 39 -1.85 -0.26 4.34
C VAL A 39 -0.74 0.56 4.99
N VAL A 40 -0.95 1.05 6.21
CA VAL A 40 0.08 1.80 6.97
C VAL A 40 1.31 0.94 7.21
N TYR A 41 1.14 -0.33 7.56
CA TYR A 41 2.25 -1.26 7.75
C TYR A 41 2.96 -1.62 6.44
N ALA A 42 2.22 -1.83 5.35
CA ALA A 42 2.80 -2.01 4.02
C ALA A 42 3.66 -0.81 3.60
N LEU A 43 3.17 0.41 3.82
CA LEU A 43 3.91 1.64 3.52
C LEU A 43 5.15 1.78 4.41
N LYS A 44 5.05 1.48 5.71
CA LYS A 44 6.18 1.49 6.65
C LYS A 44 7.27 0.51 6.22
N ARG A 45 6.89 -0.70 5.77
CA ARG A 45 7.82 -1.70 5.23
C ARG A 45 8.58 -1.21 4.00
N GLN A 46 7.96 -0.37 3.18
CA GLN A 46 8.59 0.26 2.00
C GLN A 46 9.35 1.56 2.32
N GLY A 47 9.54 1.90 3.61
CA GLY A 47 10.23 3.12 4.03
C GLY A 47 9.40 4.40 3.88
N ARG A 48 8.08 4.29 3.70
CA ARG A 48 7.14 5.40 3.51
C ARG A 48 6.24 5.55 4.72
N THR A 49 6.75 6.08 5.83
CA THR A 49 5.96 6.20 7.06
C THR A 49 4.87 7.26 6.89
N LEU A 50 3.61 6.86 7.11
CA LEU A 50 2.47 7.76 7.16
C LEU A 50 2.21 8.18 8.62
N TYR A 51 2.44 9.46 8.92
CA TYR A 51 2.24 10.03 10.26
C TYR A 51 0.75 10.19 10.58
N GLY A 52 0.40 10.09 11.87
CA GLY A 52 -0.99 10.18 12.34
C GLY A 52 -1.77 8.85 12.38
N PHE A 53 -1.12 7.74 12.04
CA PHE A 53 -1.70 6.39 12.03
C PHE A 53 -0.93 5.41 12.93
N GLY A 54 -0.60 5.82 14.15
CA GLY A 54 0.05 4.98 15.16
C GLY A 54 -0.92 4.66 16.30
N GLY A 55 -1.52 3.48 16.24
CA GLY A 55 -2.16 2.85 17.41
C GLY A 55 -1.13 2.10 18.25
#